data_AF-A0A2K5RJG4-F1
#
_entry.id   AF-A0A2K5RJG4-F1
#
_cell.length_a   1.000
_cell.length_b   1.000
_cell.length_c   1.000
_cell.angle_alpha   90.00
_cell.angle_beta   90.00
_cell.angle_gamma   90.00
#
_symmetry.space_group_name_H-M   'P 1'
#
loop_
_entity.id
_entity.type
_entity.pdbx_description
1 polymer ?
#
loop_
_entity_poly.entity_id
_entity_poly.type
_entity_poly.pdbx_seq_one_letter_code
_entity_poly.pdbx_strand_id
1 'polypeptide(L)'
;MPAGPSPAFPALGVGMDSCIIPLRRGGLLLVQTTDFFYPLVEDPYVMGHITGANVLSDLYAMGITECDMLMLLSVSQSMSEEEREKVTPLMVKGFRDAADEGRTDVTGGQTVVNPWIKIGGVATVVCQPNEFIMPDSAVVGDVAVNAHQWLDNAERRNKVKMVVSGEQVELPYQEAMFNMATLNRTAAGLMHTFNAHVATDITGFGILGHSQSLGKQQRNKVSFVIHNVPIIAKMAALSKASGRFALLQGTSAETSGGLLICLPREQAAHFCSKIKSPKYGEGHQVWIVGIVDKGIIEVIPRGATAAALAPDNSNASSEPCS
;
A
#
# COMPACT_ATOMS: atom_id res chain seq x y z
N MET A 1 28.45 -35.55 18.16
CA MET A 1 28.22 -34.57 17.08
C MET A 1 27.69 -33.30 17.71
N PRO A 2 28.41 -32.16 17.70
CA PRO A 2 27.75 -30.88 17.90
C PRO A 2 26.78 -30.67 16.73
N ALA A 3 25.54 -30.26 17.01
CA ALA A 3 24.64 -29.82 15.94
C ALA A 3 25.27 -28.59 15.29
N GLY A 4 25.46 -28.62 13.97
CA GLY A 4 25.80 -27.42 13.22
C GLY A 4 24.71 -26.36 13.44
N PRO A 5 25.01 -25.06 13.26
CA PRO A 5 23.99 -24.02 13.36
C PRO A 5 22.85 -24.37 12.41
N SER A 6 21.64 -24.52 12.97
CA SER A 6 20.43 -24.60 12.15
C SER A 6 20.43 -23.40 11.21
N PRO A 7 20.07 -23.55 9.92
CA PRO A 7 19.91 -22.39 9.04
C PRO A 7 19.02 -21.38 9.75
N ALA A 8 19.50 -20.16 9.88
CA ALA A 8 18.76 -19.10 10.53
C ALA A 8 17.53 -18.80 9.67
N PHE A 9 16.35 -19.12 10.18
CA PHE A 9 15.10 -18.78 9.51
C PHE A 9 15.03 -17.26 9.30
N PRO A 10 14.51 -16.78 8.16
CA PRO A 10 14.31 -15.36 7.94
C PRO A 10 13.42 -14.77 9.04
N ALA A 11 13.77 -13.58 9.50
CA ALA A 11 13.02 -12.84 10.49
C ALA A 11 12.97 -11.37 10.09
N LEU A 12 11.85 -10.71 10.34
CA LEU A 12 11.60 -9.32 9.97
C LEU A 12 10.95 -8.61 11.15
N GLY A 13 11.58 -7.53 11.61
CA GLY A 13 11.11 -6.70 12.72
C GLY A 13 10.39 -5.44 12.22
N VAL A 14 10.30 -4.44 13.10
CA VAL A 14 9.72 -3.13 12.78
C VAL A 14 10.49 -2.47 11.62
N GLY A 15 9.77 -1.99 10.62
CA GLY A 15 10.31 -1.21 9.49
C GLY A 15 9.70 -1.51 8.12
N MET A 16 8.97 -2.63 8.01
CA MET A 16 8.26 -3.09 6.81
C MET A 16 6.81 -3.46 7.15
N ASP A 17 6.04 -3.68 6.08
CA ASP A 17 4.60 -3.99 6.01
C ASP A 17 4.15 -5.14 6.95
N SER A 18 5.02 -6.08 7.29
CA SER A 18 4.69 -7.17 8.24
C SER A 18 5.90 -7.61 9.05
N CYS A 19 5.66 -8.14 10.24
CA CYS A 19 6.69 -8.87 10.99
C CYS A 19 6.76 -10.33 10.54
N ILE A 20 7.95 -10.92 10.59
CA ILE A 20 8.18 -12.37 10.39
C ILE A 20 8.91 -12.91 11.62
N ILE A 21 8.30 -13.86 12.31
CA ILE A 21 8.79 -14.40 13.58
C ILE A 21 8.93 -15.93 13.47
N PRO A 22 10.16 -16.48 13.50
CA PRO A 22 10.39 -17.92 13.56
C PRO A 22 9.74 -18.55 14.80
N LEU A 23 8.87 -19.55 14.58
CA LEU A 23 8.25 -20.28 15.68
C LEU A 23 9.25 -21.24 16.33
N ARG A 24 9.12 -21.41 17.66
CA ARG A 24 10.06 -22.21 18.48
C ARG A 24 10.14 -23.69 18.08
N ARG A 25 9.16 -24.20 17.31
CA ARG A 25 9.04 -25.61 16.89
C ARG A 25 8.39 -25.68 15.51
N GLY A 26 8.77 -26.69 14.72
CA GLY A 26 8.14 -27.03 13.44
C GLY A 26 8.71 -26.34 12.20
N GLY A 27 9.68 -25.42 12.32
CA GLY A 27 10.26 -24.70 11.18
C GLY A 27 9.30 -23.69 10.52
N LEU A 28 8.15 -23.45 11.15
CA LEU A 28 7.11 -22.53 10.72
C LEU A 28 7.43 -21.09 11.13
N LEU A 29 6.84 -20.15 10.41
CA LEU A 29 7.00 -18.71 10.58
C LEU A 29 5.63 -18.09 10.84
N LEU A 30 5.52 -17.26 11.87
CA LEU A 30 4.38 -16.37 12.06
C LEU A 30 4.63 -15.12 11.22
N VAL A 31 3.68 -14.76 10.35
CA VAL A 31 3.66 -13.46 9.66
C VAL A 31 2.41 -12.73 10.10
N GLN A 32 2.58 -11.47 10.55
CA GLN A 32 1.49 -10.71 11.15
C GLN A 32 1.67 -9.21 10.93
N THR A 33 0.54 -8.52 10.69
CA THR A 33 0.43 -7.07 10.65
C THR A 33 -0.79 -6.58 11.45
N THR A 34 -0.85 -5.27 11.71
CA THR A 34 -2.02 -4.57 12.25
C THR A 34 -2.04 -3.13 11.75
N ASP A 35 -3.23 -2.66 11.34
CA ASP A 35 -3.44 -1.27 10.92
C ASP A 35 -4.82 -0.77 11.37
N PHE A 36 -5.00 0.54 11.48
CA PHE A 36 -6.27 1.18 11.84
C PHE A 36 -6.38 2.64 11.34
N PHE A 37 -7.62 3.03 11.02
CA PHE A 37 -7.97 4.30 10.41
C PHE A 37 -9.09 5.02 11.17
N TYR A 38 -9.15 6.33 10.94
CA TYR A 38 -10.38 7.11 11.14
C TYR A 38 -11.25 6.98 9.89
N PRO A 39 -12.58 7.13 9.98
CA PRO A 39 -13.45 7.10 8.80
C PRO A 39 -13.03 8.13 7.74
N LEU A 40 -12.80 7.66 6.52
CA LEU A 40 -12.41 8.44 5.34
C LEU A 40 -13.59 8.70 4.38
N VAL A 41 -14.63 7.87 4.45
CA VAL A 41 -15.80 7.87 3.59
C VAL A 41 -17.07 7.90 4.43
N GLU A 42 -18.14 8.48 3.89
CA GLU A 42 -19.41 8.65 4.63
C GLU A 42 -20.23 7.35 4.76
N ASP A 43 -20.10 6.42 3.80
CA ASP A 43 -20.79 5.13 3.86
C ASP A 43 -20.08 4.19 4.86
N PRO A 44 -20.74 3.78 5.97
CA PRO A 44 -20.10 2.94 6.97
C PRO A 44 -19.72 1.56 6.46
N TYR A 45 -20.53 0.97 5.57
CA TYR A 45 -20.25 -0.35 5.00
C TYR A 45 -19.02 -0.29 4.10
N VAL A 46 -18.93 0.72 3.23
CA VAL A 46 -17.75 0.93 2.38
C VAL A 46 -16.50 1.20 3.23
N MET A 47 -16.61 2.01 4.29
CA MET A 47 -15.49 2.22 5.22
C MET A 47 -15.04 0.91 5.89
N GLY A 48 -15.98 0.06 6.28
CA GLY A 48 -15.68 -1.29 6.78
C GLY A 48 -14.88 -2.12 5.78
N HIS A 49 -15.34 -2.16 4.53
CA HIS A 49 -14.72 -2.95 3.45
C HIS A 49 -13.31 -2.47 3.12
N ILE A 50 -13.13 -1.15 2.96
CA ILE A 50 -11.82 -0.50 2.77
C ILE A 50 -10.86 -0.87 3.89
N THR A 51 -11.35 -0.91 5.14
CA THR A 51 -10.48 -1.21 6.27
C THR A 51 -10.09 -2.69 6.33
N GLY A 52 -11.00 -3.60 5.97
CA GLY A 52 -10.66 -5.02 5.79
C GLY A 52 -9.60 -5.21 4.70
N ALA A 53 -9.79 -4.55 3.56
CA ALA A 53 -8.85 -4.56 2.45
C ALA A 53 -7.45 -4.05 2.83
N ASN A 54 -7.35 -2.92 3.55
CA ASN A 54 -6.07 -2.39 3.99
C ASN A 54 -5.37 -3.31 4.99
N VAL A 55 -6.08 -3.86 5.98
CA VAL A 55 -5.48 -4.76 6.99
C VAL A 55 -4.92 -6.04 6.36
N LEU A 56 -5.47 -6.46 5.22
CA LEU A 56 -4.97 -7.58 4.44
C LEU A 56 -3.83 -7.20 3.47
N SER A 57 -3.76 -5.93 3.06
CA SER A 57 -2.81 -5.42 2.05
C SER A 57 -1.35 -5.69 2.40
N ASP A 58 -0.98 -5.50 3.66
CA ASP A 58 0.35 -5.81 4.20
C ASP A 58 0.77 -7.29 4.00
N LEU A 59 -0.14 -8.24 4.24
CA LEU A 59 0.15 -9.66 3.99
C LEU A 59 0.22 -9.94 2.47
N TYR A 60 -0.61 -9.26 1.67
CA TYR A 60 -0.56 -9.34 0.22
C TYR A 60 0.76 -8.80 -0.35
N ALA A 61 1.35 -7.76 0.25
CA ALA A 61 2.69 -7.27 -0.09
C ALA A 61 3.79 -8.32 0.16
N MET A 62 3.58 -9.21 1.14
CA MET A 62 4.46 -10.36 1.41
C MET A 62 4.19 -11.57 0.50
N GLY A 63 3.27 -11.49 -0.46
CA GLY A 63 2.89 -12.60 -1.36
C GLY A 63 1.94 -13.64 -0.74
N ILE A 64 1.53 -13.46 0.51
CA ILE A 64 0.67 -14.37 1.27
C ILE A 64 -0.77 -14.18 0.82
N THR A 65 -1.50 -15.26 0.46
CA THR A 65 -2.89 -15.16 -0.02
C THR A 65 -3.96 -15.68 0.95
N GLU A 66 -3.55 -16.29 2.07
CA GLU A 66 -4.42 -16.90 3.08
C GLU A 66 -4.00 -16.42 4.48
N CYS A 67 -4.95 -16.16 5.38
CA CYS A 67 -4.70 -15.67 6.74
C CYS A 67 -5.91 -15.90 7.66
N ASP A 68 -5.77 -15.52 8.93
CA ASP A 68 -6.84 -15.33 9.92
C ASP A 68 -6.93 -13.84 10.32
N MET A 69 -8.12 -13.33 10.64
CA MET A 69 -8.33 -11.91 11.02
C MET A 69 -8.94 -11.70 12.41
N LEU A 70 -8.53 -10.58 13.04
CA LEU A 70 -9.19 -9.95 14.19
C LEU A 70 -9.56 -8.50 13.85
N MET A 71 -10.67 -8.00 14.40
CA MET A 71 -11.13 -6.62 14.18
C MET A 71 -10.85 -5.71 15.39
N LEU A 72 -10.37 -4.50 15.13
CA LEU A 72 -10.18 -3.44 16.12
C LEU A 72 -11.17 -2.32 15.83
N LEU A 73 -11.99 -1.94 16.82
CA LEU A 73 -13.06 -0.97 16.63
C LEU A 73 -13.15 -0.01 17.81
N SER A 74 -13.37 1.28 17.54
CA SER A 74 -13.92 2.20 18.53
C SER A 74 -15.16 2.92 18.02
N VAL A 75 -16.18 2.98 18.87
CA VAL A 75 -17.40 3.74 18.64
C VAL A 75 -17.26 5.13 19.25
N SER A 76 -17.78 6.16 18.58
CA SER A 76 -17.68 7.53 19.09
C SER A 76 -18.54 7.73 20.36
N GLN A 77 -18.00 8.51 21.29
CA GLN A 77 -18.73 9.11 22.41
C GLN A 77 -19.75 10.16 21.95
N SER A 78 -19.56 10.78 20.78
CA SER A 78 -20.44 11.82 20.23
C SER A 78 -21.66 11.27 19.49
N MET A 79 -21.69 9.96 19.18
CA MET A 79 -22.83 9.34 18.52
C MET A 79 -23.90 8.99 19.54
N SER A 80 -25.15 9.27 19.19
CA SER A 80 -26.33 8.73 19.86
C SER A 80 -26.37 7.20 19.77
N GLU A 81 -27.21 6.60 20.62
CA GLU A 81 -27.45 5.14 20.62
C GLU A 81 -28.04 4.68 19.28
N GLU A 82 -29.01 5.42 18.73
CA GLU A 82 -29.63 5.13 17.42
C GLU A 82 -28.63 5.21 16.26
N GLU A 83 -27.71 6.19 16.25
CA GLU A 83 -26.64 6.25 15.25
C GLU A 83 -25.68 5.07 15.38
N ARG A 84 -25.31 4.70 16.61
CA ARG A 84 -24.41 3.56 16.88
C ARG A 84 -25.03 2.24 16.42
N GLU A 85 -26.31 2.02 16.72
CA GLU A 85 -27.04 0.81 16.31
C GLU A 85 -27.19 0.67 14.79
N LYS A 86 -27.12 1.76 14.02
CA LYS A 86 -27.19 1.73 12.55
C LYS A 86 -25.81 1.67 11.88
N VAL A 87 -24.91 2.57 12.28
CA VAL A 87 -23.59 2.76 11.65
C VAL A 87 -22.65 1.60 12.00
N THR A 88 -22.64 1.15 13.26
CA THR A 88 -21.68 0.13 13.68
C THR A 88 -21.91 -1.23 13.00
N PRO A 89 -23.14 -1.78 12.91
CA PRO A 89 -23.36 -3.06 12.23
C PRO A 89 -23.04 -3.02 10.74
N LEU A 90 -23.29 -1.90 10.05
CA LEU A 90 -22.91 -1.73 8.65
C LEU A 90 -21.39 -1.78 8.46
N MET A 91 -20.65 -1.08 9.31
CA MET A 91 -19.18 -1.05 9.28
C MET A 91 -18.56 -2.41 9.61
N VAL A 92 -19.11 -3.11 10.60
CA VAL A 92 -18.70 -4.49 10.95
C VAL A 92 -19.15 -5.51 9.90
N LYS A 93 -20.19 -5.22 9.11
CA LYS A 93 -20.55 -6.03 7.93
C LYS A 93 -19.52 -5.84 6.83
N GLY A 94 -19.25 -4.61 6.39
CA GLY A 94 -18.27 -4.34 5.33
C GLY A 94 -16.89 -4.94 5.60
N PHE A 95 -16.41 -4.85 6.84
CA PHE A 95 -15.13 -5.45 7.24
C PHE A 95 -15.14 -7.00 7.15
N ARG A 96 -16.28 -7.64 7.43
CA ARG A 96 -16.44 -9.10 7.28
C ARG A 96 -16.61 -9.51 5.82
N ASP A 97 -17.39 -8.78 5.04
CA ASP A 97 -17.58 -9.08 3.61
C ASP A 97 -16.23 -8.98 2.84
N ALA A 98 -15.33 -8.06 3.23
CA ALA A 98 -13.94 -7.99 2.73
C ALA A 98 -13.06 -9.18 3.19
N ALA A 99 -13.25 -9.65 4.42
CA ALA A 99 -12.58 -10.86 4.92
C ALA A 99 -13.03 -12.12 4.15
N ASP A 100 -14.34 -12.24 3.90
CA ASP A 100 -14.96 -13.31 3.11
C ASP A 100 -14.42 -13.33 1.67
N GLU A 101 -14.25 -12.17 1.03
CA GLU A 101 -13.56 -12.04 -0.29
C GLU A 101 -12.09 -12.49 -0.22
N GLY A 102 -11.41 -12.13 0.88
CA GLY A 102 -10.09 -12.64 1.25
C GLY A 102 -10.06 -14.15 1.52
N ARG A 103 -11.22 -14.81 1.67
CA ARG A 103 -11.42 -16.18 2.17
C ARG A 103 -10.82 -16.42 3.56
N THR A 104 -10.98 -15.43 4.45
CA THR A 104 -10.61 -15.49 5.86
C THR A 104 -11.82 -15.13 6.72
N ASP A 105 -11.93 -15.73 7.91
CA ASP A 105 -12.93 -15.35 8.89
C ASP A 105 -12.41 -14.25 9.84
N VAL A 106 -13.32 -13.40 10.33
CA VAL A 106 -13.06 -12.50 11.46
C VAL A 106 -13.44 -13.21 12.76
N THR A 107 -12.47 -13.86 13.39
CA THR A 107 -12.71 -14.80 14.50
C THR A 107 -12.83 -14.14 15.88
N GLY A 108 -12.51 -12.85 15.98
CA GLY A 108 -12.57 -12.09 17.21
C GLY A 108 -12.20 -10.63 17.02
N GLY A 109 -12.04 -9.91 18.13
CA GLY A 109 -11.71 -8.49 18.11
C GLY A 109 -12.00 -7.78 19.42
N GLN A 110 -11.76 -6.48 19.44
CA GLN A 110 -12.10 -5.61 20.57
C GLN A 110 -12.84 -4.37 20.09
N THR A 111 -13.96 -4.06 20.74
CA THR A 111 -14.67 -2.78 20.58
C THR A 111 -14.51 -1.95 21.85
N VAL A 112 -14.23 -0.64 21.72
CA VAL A 112 -14.14 0.30 22.85
C VAL A 112 -14.91 1.60 22.56
N VAL A 113 -15.23 2.36 23.60
CA VAL A 113 -15.77 3.71 23.46
C VAL A 113 -14.61 4.70 23.42
N ASN A 114 -14.58 5.61 22.44
CA ASN A 114 -13.50 6.58 22.24
C ASN A 114 -14.08 7.93 21.75
N PRO A 115 -13.39 9.08 21.92
CA PRO A 115 -13.85 10.34 21.35
C PRO A 115 -14.04 10.31 19.82
N TRP A 116 -13.28 9.47 19.11
CA TRP A 116 -13.35 9.32 17.66
C TRP A 116 -13.66 7.87 17.25
N ILE A 117 -14.32 7.70 16.10
CA ILE A 117 -14.46 6.37 15.49
C ILE A 117 -13.08 5.91 15.00
N LYS A 118 -12.72 4.67 15.27
CA LYS A 118 -11.56 4.01 14.67
C LYS A 118 -11.99 2.64 14.21
N ILE A 119 -11.52 2.21 13.05
CA ILE A 119 -11.67 0.83 12.60
C ILE A 119 -10.32 0.34 12.08
N GLY A 120 -10.03 -0.93 12.29
CA GLY A 120 -8.77 -1.56 11.95
C GLY A 120 -8.84 -3.04 12.24
N GLY A 121 -7.67 -3.68 12.28
CA GLY A 121 -7.60 -5.11 12.54
C GLY A 121 -6.19 -5.62 12.67
N VAL A 122 -6.10 -6.95 12.73
CA VAL A 122 -4.87 -7.73 12.72
C VAL A 122 -5.08 -8.84 11.70
N ALA A 123 -4.16 -9.00 10.74
CA ALA A 123 -4.12 -10.14 9.84
C ALA A 123 -2.90 -11.00 10.19
N THR A 124 -3.09 -12.32 10.28
CA THR A 124 -2.09 -13.26 10.80
C THR A 124 -2.05 -14.53 9.96
N VAL A 125 -0.87 -15.08 9.69
CA VAL A 125 -0.73 -16.43 9.14
C VAL A 125 0.42 -17.18 9.80
N VAL A 126 0.33 -18.51 9.85
CA VAL A 126 1.48 -19.38 10.15
C VAL A 126 1.82 -20.17 8.89
N CYS A 127 3.00 -19.94 8.34
CA CYS A 127 3.40 -20.41 7.01
C CYS A 127 4.83 -20.99 6.98
N GLN A 128 5.16 -21.62 5.85
CA GLN A 128 6.48 -22.12 5.50
C GLN A 128 7.34 -21.04 4.81
N PRO A 129 8.69 -21.16 4.81
CA PRO A 129 9.60 -20.21 4.15
C PRO A 129 9.39 -19.95 2.66
N ASN A 130 8.59 -20.76 1.96
CA ASN A 130 8.30 -20.65 0.53
C ASN A 130 6.91 -20.08 0.20
N GLU A 131 6.09 -19.78 1.21
CA GLU A 131 4.71 -19.28 1.06
C GLU A 131 4.62 -17.74 1.17
N PHE A 132 5.75 -17.07 1.39
CA PHE A 132 5.88 -15.61 1.35
C PHE A 132 7.15 -15.21 0.58
N ILE A 133 7.26 -13.93 0.23
CA ILE A 133 8.37 -13.31 -0.49
C ILE A 133 9.02 -12.27 0.43
N MET A 134 10.33 -12.39 0.65
CA MET A 134 11.08 -11.42 1.46
C MET A 134 11.23 -10.08 0.71
N PRO A 135 10.91 -8.92 1.33
CA PRO A 135 10.95 -7.62 0.66
C PRO A 135 12.38 -7.02 0.56
N ASP A 136 13.40 -7.85 0.34
CA ASP A 136 14.83 -7.49 0.49
C ASP A 136 15.75 -7.91 -0.69
N SER A 137 15.18 -8.40 -1.80
CA SER A 137 15.88 -9.15 -2.85
C SER A 137 15.87 -8.52 -4.26
N ALA A 138 15.48 -7.24 -4.42
CA ALA A 138 15.43 -6.57 -5.72
C ALA A 138 16.78 -6.55 -6.45
N VAL A 139 16.77 -6.63 -7.78
CA VAL A 139 17.98 -6.63 -8.63
C VAL A 139 17.93 -5.56 -9.72
N VAL A 140 19.12 -5.12 -10.16
CA VAL A 140 19.25 -4.13 -11.25
C VAL A 140 18.62 -4.70 -12.53
N GLY A 141 17.73 -3.92 -13.16
CA GLY A 141 16.99 -4.32 -14.35
C GLY A 141 15.56 -4.79 -14.08
N ASP A 142 15.19 -5.05 -12.82
CA ASP A 142 13.79 -5.23 -12.43
C ASP A 142 12.96 -4.01 -12.83
N VAL A 143 11.68 -4.24 -13.07
CA VAL A 143 10.71 -3.17 -13.31
C VAL A 143 9.71 -3.11 -12.16
N ALA A 144 9.42 -1.88 -11.74
CA ALA A 144 8.43 -1.61 -10.70
C ALA A 144 7.03 -1.55 -11.32
N VAL A 145 6.12 -2.36 -10.80
CA VAL A 145 4.71 -2.44 -11.23
C VAL A 145 3.82 -1.97 -10.09
N ASN A 146 2.92 -1.01 -10.36
CA ASN A 146 1.88 -0.60 -9.41
C ASN A 146 0.53 -1.25 -9.78
N ALA A 147 -0.12 -1.90 -8.82
CA ALA A 147 -1.22 -2.84 -9.05
C ALA A 147 -2.66 -2.27 -9.17
N HIS A 148 -2.84 -1.09 -9.79
CA HIS A 148 -4.12 -0.35 -9.85
C HIS A 148 -4.61 -0.07 -11.31
N GLN A 149 -5.86 0.41 -11.52
CA GLN A 149 -6.54 0.59 -12.85
C GLN A 149 -7.32 1.92 -13.03
N TRP A 150 -7.89 2.34 -14.20
CA TRP A 150 -7.70 1.95 -15.63
C TRP A 150 -7.80 3.11 -16.68
N LEU A 151 -7.67 2.76 -17.97
CA LEU A 151 -7.73 3.57 -19.20
C LEU A 151 -9.12 3.58 -19.87
N ASP A 152 -9.52 4.68 -20.53
CA ASP A 152 -9.58 4.75 -22.02
C ASP A 152 -9.67 6.22 -22.52
N ASN A 153 -9.63 6.42 -23.85
CA ASN A 153 -9.34 7.68 -24.54
C ASN A 153 -10.45 8.00 -25.60
N ALA A 154 -10.63 9.20 -26.16
CA ALA A 154 -9.82 10.42 -26.09
C ALA A 154 -10.59 11.74 -26.28
N GLU A 155 -11.94 11.71 -26.40
CA GLU A 155 -12.65 12.83 -27.02
C GLU A 155 -12.79 14.08 -26.13
N ARG A 156 -11.92 15.05 -26.42
CA ARG A 156 -12.04 16.50 -26.20
C ARG A 156 -12.92 16.91 -25.00
N ARG A 157 -12.27 17.17 -23.86
CA ARG A 157 -11.73 18.51 -23.57
C ARG A 157 -12.66 19.63 -24.06
N ASN A 158 -13.61 20.04 -23.21
CA ASN A 158 -14.03 21.43 -23.21
C ASN A 158 -14.28 21.93 -21.79
N LYS A 159 -13.34 22.76 -21.33
CA LYS A 159 -13.51 23.80 -20.32
C LYS A 159 -14.42 23.41 -19.15
N VAL A 160 -13.84 22.67 -18.19
CA VAL A 160 -13.32 23.33 -16.98
C VAL A 160 -13.99 24.70 -16.74
N LYS A 161 -14.97 24.77 -15.82
CA LYS A 161 -15.67 25.99 -15.40
C LYS A 161 -15.68 26.07 -13.87
N MET A 162 -14.55 26.23 -13.17
CA MET A 162 -13.24 26.75 -13.63
C MET A 162 -12.01 25.89 -13.26
N VAL A 163 -12.15 24.75 -12.55
CA VAL A 163 -11.24 23.56 -12.67
C VAL A 163 -12.04 22.25 -12.61
N VAL A 164 -12.94 22.08 -11.63
CA VAL A 164 -13.79 20.89 -11.44
C VAL A 164 -15.18 21.33 -10.90
N SER A 165 -16.30 20.75 -11.35
CA SER A 165 -17.64 20.89 -10.72
C SER A 165 -17.92 19.75 -9.72
N GLY A 166 -18.95 19.86 -8.87
CA GLY A 166 -19.28 18.80 -7.89
C GLY A 166 -19.47 17.42 -8.52
N GLU A 167 -20.27 17.32 -9.58
CA GLU A 167 -20.45 16.11 -10.40
C GLU A 167 -19.14 15.55 -10.99
N GLN A 168 -18.11 16.38 -11.12
CA GLN A 168 -16.81 15.97 -11.64
C GLN A 168 -15.83 15.50 -10.56
N VAL A 169 -16.16 15.67 -9.26
CA VAL A 169 -15.48 15.09 -8.09
C VAL A 169 -16.10 13.74 -7.71
N GLU A 170 -17.42 13.60 -7.88
CA GLU A 170 -18.16 12.37 -7.54
C GLU A 170 -17.58 11.11 -8.21
N LEU A 171 -17.30 11.17 -9.52
CA LEU A 171 -16.70 10.04 -10.23
C LEU A 171 -15.31 9.65 -9.67
N PRO A 172 -14.33 10.56 -9.50
CA PRO A 172 -13.10 10.29 -8.79
C PRO A 172 -13.26 9.76 -7.35
N TYR A 173 -14.30 10.19 -6.63
CA TYR A 173 -14.58 9.72 -5.26
C TYR A 173 -15.10 8.28 -5.27
N GLN A 174 -16.05 7.94 -6.14
CA GLN A 174 -16.53 6.58 -6.35
C GLN A 174 -15.41 5.65 -6.85
N GLU A 175 -14.58 6.12 -7.78
CA GLU A 175 -13.38 5.42 -8.27
C GLU A 175 -12.41 5.16 -7.11
N ALA A 176 -12.10 6.16 -6.29
CA ALA A 176 -11.27 5.98 -5.09
C ALA A 176 -11.88 4.98 -4.10
N MET A 177 -13.18 5.07 -3.78
CA MET A 177 -13.85 4.11 -2.89
C MET A 177 -13.78 2.67 -3.40
N PHE A 178 -14.05 2.46 -4.69
CA PHE A 178 -13.96 1.13 -5.31
C PHE A 178 -12.54 0.56 -5.24
N ASN A 179 -11.54 1.37 -5.60
CA ASN A 179 -10.14 0.94 -5.58
C ASN A 179 -9.63 0.65 -4.15
N MET A 180 -9.95 1.52 -3.18
CA MET A 180 -9.61 1.30 -1.77
C MET A 180 -10.30 0.05 -1.18
N ALA A 181 -11.44 -0.36 -1.72
CA ALA A 181 -12.15 -1.57 -1.30
C ALA A 181 -11.62 -2.86 -1.98
N THR A 182 -10.80 -2.74 -3.03
CA THR A 182 -10.30 -3.88 -3.83
C THR A 182 -9.15 -4.60 -3.12
N LEU A 183 -9.19 -5.93 -3.03
CA LEU A 183 -8.12 -6.71 -2.40
C LEU A 183 -6.88 -6.88 -3.29
N ASN A 184 -5.69 -6.63 -2.74
CA ASN A 184 -4.40 -6.95 -3.36
C ASN A 184 -4.13 -8.48 -3.52
N ARG A 185 -5.07 -9.36 -3.14
CA ARG A 185 -4.91 -10.82 -3.08
C ARG A 185 -4.50 -11.48 -4.40
N THR A 186 -5.13 -11.09 -5.51
CA THR A 186 -4.76 -11.65 -6.84
C THR A 186 -3.33 -11.24 -7.22
N ALA A 187 -2.90 -10.02 -6.88
CA ALA A 187 -1.53 -9.58 -7.13
C ALA A 187 -0.52 -10.42 -6.31
N ALA A 188 -0.79 -10.66 -5.03
CA ALA A 188 0.01 -11.52 -4.15
C ALA A 188 0.18 -12.94 -4.71
N GLY A 189 -0.89 -13.61 -5.14
CA GLY A 189 -0.81 -14.95 -5.74
C GLY A 189 -0.04 -14.97 -7.07
N LEU A 190 -0.13 -13.90 -7.85
CA LEU A 190 0.61 -13.76 -9.12
C LEU A 190 2.10 -13.41 -8.90
N MET A 191 2.48 -12.80 -7.77
CA MET A 191 3.88 -12.54 -7.43
C MET A 191 4.71 -13.84 -7.41
N HIS A 192 4.19 -14.90 -6.79
CA HIS A 192 4.81 -16.23 -6.82
C HIS A 192 4.89 -16.81 -8.25
N THR A 193 3.82 -16.66 -9.03
CA THR A 193 3.72 -17.18 -10.40
C THR A 193 4.73 -16.53 -11.36
N PHE A 194 5.06 -15.25 -11.12
CA PHE A 194 5.92 -14.43 -11.99
C PHE A 194 7.28 -14.09 -11.39
N ASN A 195 7.67 -14.76 -10.30
CA ASN A 195 8.97 -14.60 -9.63
C ASN A 195 9.25 -13.15 -9.20
N ALA A 196 8.28 -12.49 -8.56
CA ALA A 196 8.52 -11.20 -7.93
C ALA A 196 9.67 -11.29 -6.91
N HIS A 197 10.58 -10.33 -6.95
CA HIS A 197 11.73 -10.30 -6.06
C HIS A 197 11.41 -9.62 -4.73
N VAL A 198 10.60 -8.55 -4.77
CA VAL A 198 10.08 -7.82 -3.60
C VAL A 198 8.75 -7.16 -3.94
N ALA A 199 7.96 -6.84 -2.92
CA ALA A 199 6.94 -5.80 -3.01
C ALA A 199 6.86 -5.02 -1.69
N THR A 200 6.06 -3.95 -1.72
CA THR A 200 5.50 -3.21 -0.58
C THR A 200 4.13 -2.70 -1.04
N ASP A 201 3.21 -2.37 -0.15
CA ASP A 201 1.98 -1.69 -0.54
C ASP A 201 2.14 -0.16 -0.53
N ILE A 202 1.16 0.57 -1.07
CA ILE A 202 1.20 2.03 -1.12
C ILE A 202 0.05 2.60 -0.28
N THR A 203 0.38 3.00 0.96
CA THR A 203 -0.56 3.57 1.94
C THR A 203 -0.11 4.96 2.43
N GLY A 204 -0.07 5.19 3.75
CA GLY A 204 -0.03 6.53 4.36
C GLY A 204 1.22 7.38 4.09
N PHE A 205 2.33 6.79 3.63
CA PHE A 205 3.56 7.51 3.27
C PHE A 205 3.64 7.93 1.79
N GLY A 206 2.65 7.50 0.98
CA GLY A 206 2.64 7.71 -0.46
C GLY A 206 3.70 6.91 -1.22
N ILE A 207 3.59 6.91 -2.54
CA ILE A 207 4.44 6.08 -3.42
C ILE A 207 5.94 6.36 -3.22
N LEU A 208 6.34 7.60 -2.95
CA LEU A 208 7.75 7.96 -2.71
C LEU A 208 8.23 7.44 -1.35
N GLY A 209 7.43 7.60 -0.29
CA GLY A 209 7.81 7.18 1.06
C GLY A 209 7.98 5.66 1.17
N HIS A 210 7.01 4.91 0.65
CA HIS A 210 7.06 3.45 0.60
C HIS A 210 8.20 2.93 -0.27
N SER A 211 8.42 3.51 -1.46
CA SER A 211 9.58 3.18 -2.31
C SER A 211 10.92 3.45 -1.63
N GLN A 212 11.01 4.51 -0.82
CA GLN A 212 12.21 4.82 -0.03
C GLN A 212 12.40 3.85 1.15
N SER A 213 11.32 3.37 1.78
CA SER A 213 11.40 2.36 2.84
C SER A 213 11.88 1.03 2.26
N LEU A 214 11.21 0.55 1.20
CA LEU A 214 11.62 -0.64 0.46
C LEU A 214 13.07 -0.51 -0.04
N GLY A 215 13.49 0.68 -0.49
CA GLY A 215 14.88 0.98 -0.90
C GLY A 215 15.91 0.70 0.20
N LYS A 216 15.59 1.02 1.45
CA LYS A 216 16.48 0.80 2.62
C LYS A 216 16.53 -0.66 3.05
N GLN A 217 15.51 -1.45 2.72
CA GLN A 217 15.40 -2.86 3.08
C GLN A 217 16.23 -3.78 2.17
N GLN A 218 16.68 -3.31 0.99
CA GLN A 218 17.34 -4.17 0.01
C GLN A 218 18.73 -4.64 0.44
N ARG A 219 19.00 -5.94 0.31
CA ARG A 219 20.34 -6.53 0.49
C ARG A 219 21.31 -6.15 -0.63
N ASN A 220 20.78 -5.90 -1.83
CA ASN A 220 21.54 -5.47 -3.00
C ASN A 220 21.70 -3.94 -3.02
N LYS A 221 22.80 -3.44 -3.58
CA LYS A 221 23.04 -2.00 -3.78
C LYS A 221 22.26 -1.49 -4.99
N VAL A 222 20.97 -1.22 -4.76
CA VAL A 222 20.00 -0.78 -5.78
C VAL A 222 19.32 0.52 -5.36
N SER A 223 18.71 1.20 -6.34
CA SER A 223 17.85 2.36 -6.16
C SER A 223 16.61 2.23 -7.03
N PHE A 224 15.45 2.67 -6.52
CA PHE A 224 14.19 2.67 -7.25
C PHE A 224 14.00 3.97 -8.03
N VAL A 225 13.76 3.88 -9.34
CA VAL A 225 13.54 5.03 -10.22
C VAL A 225 12.13 4.98 -10.81
N ILE A 226 11.26 5.86 -10.33
CA ILE A 226 9.87 5.99 -10.79
C ILE A 226 9.83 6.97 -11.97
N HIS A 227 9.42 6.48 -13.13
CA HIS A 227 9.32 7.26 -14.37
C HIS A 227 7.94 7.90 -14.58
N ASN A 228 6.89 7.23 -14.13
CA ASN A 228 5.51 7.66 -14.25
C ASN A 228 4.72 7.17 -13.03
N VAL A 229 3.67 7.90 -12.64
CA VAL A 229 2.76 7.52 -11.56
C VAL A 229 1.34 7.55 -12.11
N PRO A 230 0.55 6.47 -11.99
CA PRO A 230 -0.87 6.50 -12.31
C PRO A 230 -1.60 7.34 -11.26
N ILE A 231 -2.48 8.23 -11.70
CA ILE A 231 -3.22 9.15 -10.84
C ILE A 231 -4.68 9.19 -11.30
N ILE A 232 -5.61 9.04 -10.36
CA ILE A 232 -7.06 9.14 -10.61
C ILE A 232 -7.38 10.42 -11.38
N ALA A 233 -8.28 10.31 -12.37
CA ALA A 233 -8.52 11.38 -13.33
C ALA A 233 -8.86 12.71 -12.63
N LYS A 234 -8.25 13.80 -13.13
CA LYS A 234 -8.34 15.17 -12.59
C LYS A 234 -7.66 15.40 -11.23
N MET A 235 -7.29 14.38 -10.44
CA MET A 235 -6.67 14.60 -9.12
C MET A 235 -5.31 15.30 -9.19
N ALA A 236 -4.51 15.03 -10.22
CA ALA A 236 -3.28 15.79 -10.52
C ALA A 236 -3.55 17.30 -10.70
N ALA A 237 -4.65 17.66 -11.37
CA ALA A 237 -5.06 19.06 -11.55
C ALA A 237 -5.62 19.65 -10.26
N LEU A 238 -6.37 18.87 -9.47
CA LEU A 238 -6.92 19.26 -8.17
C LEU A 238 -5.81 19.54 -7.13
N SER A 239 -4.82 18.66 -6.99
CA SER A 239 -3.67 18.87 -6.10
C SER A 239 -2.87 20.10 -6.53
N LYS A 240 -2.61 20.27 -7.84
CA LYS A 240 -1.94 21.47 -8.36
C LYS A 240 -2.73 22.76 -8.12
N ALA A 241 -4.05 22.74 -8.26
CA ALA A 241 -4.91 23.91 -8.05
C ALA A 241 -5.11 24.25 -6.56
N SER A 242 -5.14 23.25 -5.68
CA SER A 242 -5.27 23.44 -4.23
C SER A 242 -3.97 23.78 -3.53
N GLY A 243 -2.81 23.46 -4.13
CA GLY A 243 -1.49 23.58 -3.49
C GLY A 243 -1.32 22.64 -2.29
N ARG A 244 -2.15 21.59 -2.19
CA ARG A 244 -2.23 20.65 -1.06
C ARG A 244 -1.96 19.21 -1.50
N PHE A 245 -1.86 18.32 -0.52
CA PHE A 245 -1.71 16.87 -0.65
C PHE A 245 -0.39 16.36 -1.22
N ALA A 246 0.43 17.19 -1.88
CA ALA A 246 1.75 16.82 -2.39
C ALA A 246 1.75 15.57 -3.34
N LEU A 247 0.63 15.36 -4.04
CA LEU A 247 0.40 14.22 -4.94
C LEU A 247 1.44 14.14 -6.07
N LEU A 248 1.81 15.29 -6.63
CA LEU A 248 2.82 15.37 -7.70
C LEU A 248 4.26 15.19 -7.21
N GLN A 249 4.47 15.22 -5.89
CA GLN A 249 5.74 14.94 -5.22
C GLN A 249 5.83 13.46 -4.79
N GLY A 250 4.73 12.69 -4.92
CA GLY A 250 4.67 11.28 -4.52
C GLY A 250 4.52 11.04 -3.01
N THR A 251 4.25 12.09 -2.23
CA THR A 251 4.13 12.02 -0.76
C THR A 251 2.70 12.31 -0.27
N SER A 252 1.70 12.16 -1.14
CA SER A 252 0.30 12.11 -0.71
C SER A 252 0.07 10.80 0.04
N ALA A 253 -0.62 10.87 1.17
CA ALA A 253 -1.11 9.66 1.82
C ALA A 253 -2.14 8.97 0.91
N GLU A 254 -1.97 7.69 0.69
CA GLU A 254 -2.97 6.79 0.13
C GLU A 254 -3.56 5.94 1.29
N THR A 255 -4.64 5.21 1.05
CA THR A 255 -5.18 4.21 1.98
C THR A 255 -5.63 3.01 1.17
N SER A 256 -5.33 1.79 1.60
CA SER A 256 -5.65 0.56 0.86
C SER A 256 -5.24 0.63 -0.63
N GLY A 257 -4.03 1.13 -0.90
CA GLY A 257 -3.53 1.30 -2.27
C GLY A 257 -2.98 0.00 -2.86
N GLY A 258 -2.64 0.04 -4.16
CA GLY A 258 -2.10 -1.13 -4.85
C GLY A 258 -0.66 -1.48 -4.43
N LEU A 259 -0.28 -2.75 -4.61
CA LEU A 259 1.11 -3.19 -4.43
C LEU A 259 2.08 -2.52 -5.42
N LEU A 260 3.27 -2.16 -4.94
CA LEU A 260 4.45 -1.81 -5.73
C LEU A 260 5.40 -3.01 -5.77
N ILE A 261 5.40 -3.73 -6.90
CA ILE A 261 6.06 -5.02 -7.06
C ILE A 261 7.29 -4.88 -7.97
N CYS A 262 8.43 -5.45 -7.58
CA CYS A 262 9.61 -5.57 -8.44
C CYS A 262 9.64 -6.96 -9.09
N LEU A 263 9.58 -6.97 -10.42
CA LEU A 263 9.52 -8.19 -11.24
C LEU A 263 10.69 -8.25 -12.21
N PRO A 264 11.17 -9.47 -12.55
CA PRO A 264 12.02 -9.68 -13.71
C PRO A 264 11.40 -9.04 -14.95
N ARG A 265 12.24 -8.34 -15.73
CA ARG A 265 11.80 -7.49 -16.85
C ARG A 265 10.96 -8.25 -17.89
N GLU A 266 11.33 -9.50 -18.16
CA GLU A 266 10.67 -10.43 -19.06
C GLU A 266 9.33 -10.96 -18.53
N GLN A 267 9.15 -10.99 -17.20
CA GLN A 267 7.92 -11.46 -16.56
C GLN A 267 6.87 -10.37 -16.39
N ALA A 268 7.29 -9.10 -16.25
CA ALA A 268 6.39 -8.00 -15.96
C ALA A 268 5.25 -7.84 -16.99
N ALA A 269 5.54 -7.94 -18.29
CA ALA A 269 4.49 -7.86 -19.32
C ALA A 269 3.46 -9.01 -19.22
N HIS A 270 3.91 -10.21 -18.83
CA HIS A 270 3.04 -11.36 -18.60
C HIS A 270 2.22 -11.22 -17.32
N PHE A 271 2.82 -10.73 -16.22
CA PHE A 271 2.13 -10.36 -14.99
C PHE A 271 0.99 -9.38 -15.31
N CYS A 272 1.30 -8.25 -15.97
CA CYS A 272 0.32 -7.25 -16.39
C CYS A 272 -0.82 -7.83 -17.24
N SER A 273 -0.52 -8.77 -18.14
CA SER A 273 -1.51 -9.43 -18.98
C SER A 273 -2.39 -10.43 -18.21
N LYS A 274 -1.86 -11.09 -17.17
CA LYS A 274 -2.61 -12.07 -16.37
C LYS A 274 -3.54 -11.43 -15.35
N ILE A 275 -3.08 -10.41 -14.62
CA ILE A 275 -3.91 -9.72 -13.63
C ILE A 275 -5.08 -8.96 -14.29
N LYS A 276 -4.87 -8.45 -15.51
CA LYS A 276 -5.94 -7.90 -16.37
C LYS A 276 -6.91 -8.96 -16.92
N SER A 277 -6.64 -10.26 -16.74
CA SER A 277 -7.49 -11.31 -17.29
C SER A 277 -8.67 -11.60 -16.34
N PRO A 278 -9.93 -11.57 -16.81
CA PRO A 278 -11.11 -11.87 -15.98
C PRO A 278 -11.15 -13.32 -15.46
N LYS A 279 -10.16 -14.16 -15.83
CA LYS A 279 -9.96 -15.50 -15.28
C LYS A 279 -9.37 -15.50 -13.85
N TYR A 280 -8.77 -14.41 -13.41
CA TYR A 280 -8.05 -14.32 -12.12
C TYR A 280 -8.61 -13.23 -11.16
N GLY A 281 -9.74 -12.62 -11.48
CA GLY A 281 -10.37 -11.52 -10.73
C GLY A 281 -11.18 -10.63 -11.67
N GLU A 282 -11.52 -9.40 -11.26
CA GLU A 282 -12.32 -8.48 -12.08
C GLU A 282 -11.55 -7.86 -13.26
N GLY A 283 -10.26 -8.19 -13.42
CA GLY A 283 -9.48 -7.86 -14.61
C GLY A 283 -8.67 -6.56 -14.51
N HIS A 284 -8.09 -6.29 -13.34
CA HIS A 284 -7.30 -5.09 -13.10
C HIS A 284 -5.97 -5.11 -13.88
N GLN A 285 -5.79 -4.25 -14.89
CA GLN A 285 -4.47 -3.77 -15.34
C GLN A 285 -3.65 -3.27 -14.16
N VAL A 286 -2.35 -3.25 -14.39
CA VAL A 286 -1.33 -2.69 -13.53
C VAL A 286 -0.33 -1.96 -14.45
N TRP A 287 0.43 -1.00 -13.91
CA TRP A 287 1.33 -0.17 -14.72
C TRP A 287 2.79 -0.41 -14.37
N ILE A 288 3.64 -0.52 -15.38
CA ILE A 288 5.09 -0.43 -15.21
C ILE A 288 5.44 1.04 -14.96
N VAL A 289 5.64 1.38 -13.69
CA VAL A 289 5.87 2.76 -13.21
C VAL A 289 7.35 3.14 -13.22
N GLY A 290 8.26 2.18 -13.11
CA GLY A 290 9.68 2.45 -12.87
C GLY A 290 10.62 1.29 -13.16
N ILE A 291 11.89 1.47 -12.81
CA ILE A 291 12.95 0.47 -12.88
C ILE A 291 13.75 0.43 -11.57
N VAL A 292 14.50 -0.66 -11.38
CA VAL A 292 15.54 -0.79 -10.38
C VAL A 292 16.89 -0.59 -11.04
N ASP A 293 17.66 0.40 -10.57
CA ASP A 293 18.97 0.75 -11.11
C ASP A 293 20.08 0.60 -10.05
N LYS A 294 21.34 0.64 -10.48
CA LYS A 294 22.52 0.51 -9.63
C LYS A 294 22.80 1.82 -8.89
N GLY A 295 22.68 1.82 -7.57
CA GLY A 295 22.86 3.03 -6.78
C GLY A 295 23.10 2.80 -5.29
N ILE A 296 23.37 3.89 -4.58
CA ILE A 296 23.27 3.97 -3.12
C ILE A 296 21.98 4.73 -2.84
N ILE A 297 20.91 4.01 -2.50
CA ILE A 297 19.59 4.44 -2.02
C ILE A 297 19.29 5.94 -2.22
N GLU A 298 18.98 6.32 -3.45
CA GLU A 298 18.39 7.62 -3.80
C GLU A 298 17.19 7.38 -4.72
N VAL A 299 15.98 7.72 -4.24
CA VAL A 299 14.78 7.76 -5.09
C VAL A 299 14.64 9.21 -5.57
N ILE A 300 14.93 9.46 -6.84
CA ILE A 300 14.99 10.80 -7.43
C ILE A 300 13.73 11.08 -8.26
N PRO A 301 12.83 11.99 -7.82
CA PRO A 301 11.73 12.46 -8.65
C PRO A 301 12.26 13.32 -9.80
N ARG A 302 11.83 13.06 -11.04
CA ARG A 302 12.17 13.90 -12.20
C ARG A 302 11.62 15.32 -12.01
N GLY A 303 12.53 16.26 -11.72
CA GLY A 303 12.20 17.67 -11.49
C GLY A 303 13.06 18.31 -10.39
N ALA A 304 13.57 17.51 -9.45
CA ALA A 304 14.59 17.95 -8.52
C ALA A 304 15.96 17.92 -9.21
N THR A 305 16.56 19.08 -9.47
CA THR A 305 17.99 19.16 -9.78
C THR A 305 18.79 18.95 -8.49
N ALA A 306 19.94 18.28 -8.58
CA ALA A 306 20.81 17.98 -7.43
C ALA A 306 21.42 19.21 -6.73
N ALA A 307 21.04 20.43 -7.14
CA ALA A 307 21.47 21.69 -6.55
C ALA A 307 20.70 22.08 -5.27
N ALA A 308 19.57 21.42 -4.96
CA ALA A 308 18.70 21.79 -3.83
C ALA A 308 19.13 21.22 -2.46
N LEU A 309 20.29 20.55 -2.37
CA LEU A 309 20.78 19.86 -1.16
C LEU A 309 22.19 20.30 -0.72
N ALA A 310 22.70 21.44 -1.21
CA ALA A 310 23.92 22.03 -0.67
C ALA A 310 23.63 22.62 0.72
N PRO A 311 24.48 22.38 1.75
CA PRO A 311 24.36 23.07 3.02
C PRO A 311 24.68 24.56 2.85
N ASP A 312 23.88 25.45 3.45
CA ASP A 312 24.17 26.88 3.51
C ASP A 312 25.43 27.14 4.36
N ASN A 313 26.57 27.26 3.69
CA ASN A 313 27.84 27.66 4.31
C ASN A 313 27.90 29.19 4.44
N SER A 314 26.92 29.78 5.13
CA SER A 314 26.87 31.21 5.45
C SER A 314 27.56 31.51 6.79
N ASN A 315 28.84 31.19 6.89
CA ASN A 315 29.66 31.57 8.05
C ASN A 315 30.63 32.70 7.68
N ALA A 316 30.14 33.94 7.76
CA ALA A 316 30.90 35.15 7.47
C ALA A 316 30.71 36.21 8.58
N SER A 317 31.66 36.20 9.52
CA SER A 317 32.18 37.36 10.27
C SER A 317 31.19 38.36 10.91
N SER A 318 31.13 38.34 12.24
CA SER A 318 30.98 39.56 13.06
C SER A 318 31.96 39.51 14.24
N GLU A 319 32.88 40.46 14.31
CA GLU A 319 33.82 40.61 15.43
C GLU A 319 33.10 41.06 16.72
N PRO A 320 33.64 40.75 17.91
CA PRO A 320 33.14 41.30 19.16
C PRO A 320 33.72 42.70 19.39
N CYS A 321 32.88 43.65 19.80
CA CYS A 321 33.33 44.94 20.33
C CYS A 321 33.05 45.01 21.84
N SER A 322 34.00 45.60 22.56
CA SER A 322 34.00 45.86 24.01
C SER A 322 32.95 46.88 24.46
#